data_AF-A0A645FLA7-F1
#
_entry.id   AF-A0A645FLA7-F1
#
_cell.length_a   1.000
_cell.length_b   1.000
_cell.length_c   1.000
_cell.angle_alpha   90.00
_cell.angle_beta   90.00
_cell.angle_gamma   90.00
#
_symmetry.space_group_name_H-M   'P 1'
#
loop_
_entity.id
_entity.type
_entity.pdbx_description
1 polymer ?
#
loop_
_entity_poly.entity_id
_entity_poly.type
_entity_poly.pdbx_seq_one_letter_code
_entity_poly.pdbx_strand_id
1 'polypeptide(L)' 'MMTPEIIARINALAKKQRECGLTPEECSEQAKLRRIYIDNIKEQLKFNLECIEVAPCPNSN' A
#
# COMPACT_ATOMS: atom_id res chain seq x y z
N MET A 1 1.96 -9.27 -5.79
CA MET A 1 0.49 -9.37 -5.71
C MET A 1 0.09 -9.07 -4.27
N MET A 2 -0.60 -7.96 -4.05
CA MET A 2 -1.08 -7.58 -2.71
C MET A 2 -2.14 -8.56 -2.24
N THR A 3 -1.88 -9.27 -1.14
CA THR A 3 -2.87 -10.14 -0.50
C THR A 3 -3.53 -9.40 0.67
N PRO A 4 -4.85 -9.57 0.87
CA PRO A 4 -5.56 -8.99 2.02
C PRO A 4 -4.94 -9.38 3.37
N GLU A 5 -4.19 -10.49 3.42
CA GLU A 5 -3.40 -10.93 4.56
C GLU A 5 -2.34 -9.91 5.01
N ILE A 6 -1.63 -9.24 4.10
CA ILE A 6 -0.60 -8.25 4.47
C ILE A 6 -1.25 -7.07 5.21
N ILE A 7 -2.38 -6.60 4.71
CA ILE A 7 -3.13 -5.48 5.30
C ILE A 7 -3.69 -5.90 6.67
N ALA A 8 -4.26 -7.10 6.76
CA ALA A 8 -4.76 -7.65 8.02
C ALA A 8 -3.65 -7.76 9.07
N ARG A 9 -2.45 -8.21 8.66
CA ARG A 9 -1.28 -8.31 9.53
C ARG A 9 -0.80 -6.94 10.02
N ILE A 10 -0.72 -5.94 9.13
CA ILE A 10 -0.37 -4.56 9.51
C ILE A 10 -1.36 -3.99 10.53
N ASN A 11 -2.66 -4.24 10.35
CA ASN A 11 -3.71 -3.79 11.27
C ASN A 11 -3.65 -4.52 12.62
N ALA A 12 -3.38 -5.83 12.63
CA ALA A 12 -3.20 -6.59 13.86
C ALA A 12 -2.01 -6.07 14.68
N LEU A 13 -0.87 -5.83 14.01
CA LEU A 13 0.30 -5.22 14.63
C LEU A 13 -0.03 -3.81 15.15
N ALA A 14 -0.68 -2.97 14.35
CA ALA A 14 -1.06 -1.61 14.78
C ALA A 14 -2.02 -1.60 15.99
N LYS A 15 -2.94 -2.57 16.07
CA LYS A 15 -3.82 -2.75 17.23
C LYS A 15 -3.01 -3.13 18.47
N LYS A 16 -2.10 -4.10 18.34
CA LYS A 16 -1.20 -4.50 19.42
C LYS A 16 -0.33 -3.34 19.92
N GLN A 17 0.13 -2.48 19.01
CA GLN A 17 0.87 -1.25 19.35
C GLN A 17 0.12 -0.35 20.30
N ARG A 18 -1.18 -0.17 20.04
CA ARG A 18 -2.04 0.71 20.82
C ARG A 18 -2.40 0.12 22.18
N GLU A 19 -2.60 -1.19 22.24
CA GLU A 19 -3.05 -1.87 23.48
C GLU A 19 -1.89 -2.20 24.43
N CYS A 20 -0.79 -2.78 23.94
CA CYS A 20 0.31 -3.26 24.78
C CYS A 20 1.70 -2.81 24.34
N GLY A 21 1.82 -2.08 23.23
CA GLY A 21 3.11 -1.74 22.61
C GLY A 21 3.65 -2.87 21.72
N LEU A 22 4.57 -2.53 20.80
CA LEU A 22 5.25 -3.51 19.95
C LEU A 22 6.62 -3.88 20.51
N THR A 23 7.01 -5.13 20.32
CA THR A 23 8.41 -5.52 20.44
C THR A 23 9.22 -4.98 19.27
N PRO A 24 10.55 -4.82 19.41
CA PRO A 24 11.42 -4.36 18.33
C PRO A 24 11.37 -5.27 17.07
N GLU A 25 11.15 -6.56 17.25
CA GLU A 25 10.98 -7.53 16.16
C GLU A 25 9.68 -7.25 15.37
N GLU A 26 8.56 -7.08 16.08
CA GLU A 26 7.28 -6.74 15.47
C GLU A 26 7.32 -5.38 14.77
N CYS A 27 8.07 -4.43 15.32
CA CYS A 27 8.21 -3.09 14.72
C CYS A 27 8.95 -3.17 13.39
N SER A 28 9.98 -4.02 13.33
CA SER A 28 10.72 -4.33 12.10
C SER A 28 9.84 -5.05 11.08
N GLU A 29 9.02 -6.02 11.52
CA GLU A 29 8.03 -6.70 10.67
C GLU A 29 7.02 -5.70 10.09
N GLN A 30 6.45 -4.83 10.93
CA GLN A 30 5.49 -3.81 10.51
C GLN A 30 6.11 -2.84 9.50
N ALA A 31 7.35 -2.40 9.72
CA ALA A 31 8.06 -1.52 8.80
C ALA A 31 8.30 -2.19 7.43
N LYS A 32 8.71 -3.46 7.44
CA LYS A 32 8.91 -4.25 6.21
C LYS A 32 7.60 -4.41 5.44
N LEU A 33 6.52 -4.80 6.12
CA LEU A 33 5.20 -4.97 5.52
C LEU A 33 4.66 -3.65 4.93
N ARG A 34 4.83 -2.52 5.65
CA ARG A 34 4.45 -1.20 5.14
C ARG A 34 5.23 -0.79 3.90
N ARG A 35 6.53 -1.11 3.84
CA ARG A 35 7.36 -0.81 2.67
C ARG A 35 6.86 -1.56 1.43
N ILE A 36 6.64 -2.87 1.57
CA ILE A 36 6.12 -3.73 0.52
C ILE A 36 4.74 -3.22 0.03
N TYR A 37 3.86 -2.82 0.97
CA TYR A 37 2.56 -2.23 0.65
C TYR A 37 2.69 -0.96 -0.20
N ILE A 38 3.51 0.00 0.24
CA ILE A 38 3.71 1.27 -0.48
C ILE A 38 4.29 1.03 -1.86
N ASP A 39 5.27 0.14 -2.00
CA ASP A 39 5.92 -0.11 -3.30
C ASP A 39 4.94 -0.75 -4.29
N ASN A 40 4.11 -1.71 -3.86
CA ASN A 40 3.06 -2.28 -4.71
C ASN A 40 1.95 -1.27 -5.05
N ILE A 41 1.56 -0.41 -4.11
CA ILE A 41 0.57 0.66 -4.37
C ILE A 41 1.14 1.66 -5.38
N LYS A 42 2.41 2.03 -5.27
CA LYS A 42 3.08 2.91 -6.24
C LYS A 42 3.12 2.30 -7.63
N GLU A 43 3.45 1.03 -7.76
CA GLU A 43 3.44 0.32 -9.05
C GLU A 43 2.03 0.25 -9.62
N GLN A 44 1.04 -0.13 -8.81
CA GLN A 44 -0.36 -0.14 -9.25
C GLN A 44 -0.84 1.25 -9.68
N LEU A 45 -0.52 2.30 -8.92
CA LEU A 45 -0.89 3.66 -9.27
C LEU A 45 -0.25 4.08 -10.60
N LYS A 46 1.06 3.83 -10.79
CA LYS A 46 1.73 4.09 -12.06
C LYS A 46 1.05 3.38 -13.23
N PHE A 47 0.78 2.09 -13.08
CA PHE A 47 0.08 1.31 -14.09
C PHE A 47 -1.31 1.88 -14.40
N ASN A 48 -2.08 2.25 -13.37
CA ASN A 48 -3.40 2.87 -13.56
C ASN A 48 -3.28 4.23 -14.26
N LEU A 49 -2.28 5.05 -13.93
CA LEU A 49 -2.03 6.32 -14.63
C LEU A 49 -1.58 6.13 -16.08
N GLU A 50 -0.76 5.12 -16.37
CA GLU A 50 -0.35 4.77 -17.74
C GLU A 50 -1.51 4.18 -18.56
N CYS A 51 -2.45 3.49 -17.91
CA CYS A 51 -3.70 3.02 -18.53
C CYS A 51 -4.74 4.13 -18.76
N ILE A 52 -4.59 5.30 -18.13
CA ILE A 52 -5.42 6.46 -18.45
C ILE A 52 -4.93 7.00 -19.80
N GLU A 53 -5.49 6.45 -20.89
CA GLU A 53 -5.45 7.09 -22.20
C GLU A 53 -5.94 8.53 -22.04
N VAL A 54 -5.06 9.47 -22.38
CA VAL A 54 -5.45 10.87 -22.61
C VAL A 54 -6.55 10.82 -23.67
N ALA A 55 -7.80 10.94 -23.25
CA ALA A 55 -8.91 11.10 -24.18
C ALA A 55 -8.53 12.29 -25.08
N PRO A 56 -8.42 12.10 -26.41
CA PRO A 56 -8.13 13.22 -27.29
C PRO A 56 -9.25 14.24 -27.07
N CYS A 57 -8.91 15.42 -26.52
CA CYS A 57 -9.87 16.50 -26.42
C CYS A 57 -10.46 16.74 -27.81
N PRO A 58 -11.80 16.73 -27.97
CA PRO A 58 -12.39 17.00 -29.26
C PRO A 58 -12.01 18.43 -29.64
N ASN A 59 -11.23 18.56 -30.70
CA ASN A 59 -10.78 19.83 -31.25
C ASN A 59 -12.00 20.74 -31.44
N SER A 60 -12.02 21.89 -30.77
CA SER A 60 -13.04 22.92 -31.00
C SER A 60 -12.80 23.50 -32.40
N ASN A 61 -13.58 23.03 -33.38
CA ASN A 61 -13.84 23.76 -34.62
C ASN A 61 -14.97 24.77 -34.40
#